data_AF-A0A957ECE3-F1
#
_entry.id   AF-A0A957ECE3-F1
#
_cell.length_a   1.000
_cell.length_b   1.000
_cell.length_c   1.000
_cell.angle_alpha   90.00
_cell.angle_beta   90.00
_cell.angle_gamma   90.00
#
_symmetry.space_group_name_H-M   'P 1'
#
loop_
_entity.id
_entity.type
_entity.pdbx_description
1 polymer ?
#
loop_
_entity_poly.entity_id
_entity_poly.type
_entity_poly.pdbx_seq_one_letter_code
_entity_poly.pdbx_strand_id
1 'polypeptide(L)' 'MSKHPTTKYLRYTLLLLGLFGLLLTACSPTQQTVSFMVSGDPAERQAYLDLVAAFEEAHPDISIEVTHI' A
#
# COMPACT_ATOMS: atom_id res chain seq x y z
N MET A 1 5.74 6.74 -52.25
CA MET A 1 4.53 6.17 -51.60
C MET A 1 4.90 5.60 -50.24
N SER A 2 4.86 6.41 -49.18
CA SER A 2 5.01 5.92 -47.80
C SER A 2 3.67 6.11 -47.10
N LYS A 3 2.86 5.06 -47.07
CA LYS A 3 1.62 5.04 -46.28
C LYS A 3 2.06 5.01 -44.82
N HIS A 4 1.52 5.88 -43.96
CA HIS A 4 1.79 5.88 -42.52
C HIS A 4 0.85 4.89 -41.80
N PRO A 5 1.27 3.64 -41.49
CA PRO A 5 0.51 2.76 -40.61
C PRO A 5 0.78 3.03 -39.13
N THR A 6 1.78 3.86 -38.81
CA THR A 6 2.33 4.13 -37.46
C THR A 6 1.31 4.71 -36.47
N THR A 7 0.37 5.54 -36.93
CA THR A 7 -0.61 6.21 -36.06
C THR A 7 -1.60 5.24 -35.41
N LYS A 8 -1.95 4.14 -36.09
CA LYS A 8 -2.88 3.14 -35.54
C LYS A 8 -2.23 2.34 -34.42
N TYR A 9 -0.99 1.88 -34.64
CA TYR A 9 -0.24 1.15 -33.63
C TYR A 9 -0.01 1.99 -32.37
N LEU A 10 0.35 3.27 -32.51
CA LEU A 10 0.55 4.18 -31.38
C LEU A 10 -0.70 4.29 -30.48
N ARG A 11 -1.90 4.34 -31.08
CA ARG A 11 -3.17 4.37 -30.32
C ARG A 11 -3.42 3.08 -29.57
N TYR A 12 -3.15 1.93 -30.18
CA TYR A 12 -3.29 0.62 -29.51
C TYR A 12 -2.28 0.45 -28.38
N THR A 13 -1.04 0.92 -28.56
CA THR A 13 -0.03 0.88 -27.50
C THR A 13 -0.43 1.75 -26.31
N LEU A 14 -0.98 2.94 -26.54
CA LEU A 14 -1.50 3.80 -25.47
C LEU A 14 -2.68 3.17 -24.73
N LEU A 15 -3.62 2.53 -25.44
CA LEU A 15 -4.74 1.81 -24.82
C LEU A 15 -4.28 0.62 -23.99
N LEU A 16 -3.32 -0.17 -24.49
CA LEU A 16 -2.75 -1.30 -23.76
C LEU A 16 -1.98 -0.84 -22.52
N LEU A 17 -1.20 0.24 -22.61
CA LEU A 17 -0.47 0.81 -21.48
C LEU A 17 -1.44 1.33 -20.41
N GLY A 18 -2.52 2.01 -20.82
CA GLY A 18 -3.56 2.49 -19.92
C GLY A 18 -4.30 1.34 -19.22
N LEU A 19 -4.62 0.27 -19.95
CA LEU A 19 -5.24 -0.93 -19.39
C LEU A 19 -4.30 -1.64 -18.40
N PHE A 20 -3.02 -1.75 -18.72
CA PHE A 20 -2.02 -2.35 -17.85
C PHE A 20 -1.83 -1.54 -16.56
N GLY A 21 -1.79 -0.20 -16.66
CA GLY A 21 -1.78 0.69 -15.50
C GLY A 21 -3.00 0.50 -14.61
N LEU A 22 -4.20 0.35 -15.19
CA LEU A 22 -5.44 0.12 -14.44
C LEU A 22 -5.38 -1.20 -13.64
N LEU A 23 -4.87 -2.26 -14.26
CA LEU A 23 -4.73 -3.57 -13.62
C LEU A 23 -3.72 -3.54 -12.46
N LEU A 24 -2.66 -2.73 -12.57
CA LEU A 24 -1.68 -2.56 -11.49
C LEU A 24 -2.27 -1.85 -10.26
N THR A 25 -3.17 -0.88 -10.46
CA THR A 25 -3.83 -0.19 -9.33
C THR A 25 -4.81 -1.08 -8.56
N ALA A 26 -5.36 -2.11 -9.21
CA ALA A 26 -6.23 -3.09 -8.55
C ALA A 26 -5.47 -4.03 -7.59
N CYS A 27 -4.15 -4.02 -7.63
CA CYS A 27 -3.30 -4.83 -6.76
C CYS A 27 -2.83 -4.09 -5.51
N SER A 28 -3.44 -2.93 -5.19
CA SER A 28 -3.10 -2.21 -3.96
C SER A 28 -3.58 -3.03 -2.75
N PRO A 29 -2.68 -3.41 -1.81
CA PRO A 29 -3.10 -4.10 -0.60
C PRO A 29 -4.02 -3.19 0.21
N THR A 30 -5.17 -3.71 0.60
CA THR A 30 -6.07 -3.04 1.55
C THR A 30 -5.41 -3.10 2.92
N GLN A 31 -5.01 -1.95 3.45
CA GLN A 31 -4.43 -1.87 4.78
C GLN A 31 -5.51 -2.13 5.84
N GLN A 32 -5.30 -3.12 6.71
CA GLN A 32 -6.21 -3.49 7.79
C GLN A 32 -5.76 -2.82 9.08
N THR A 33 -6.68 -2.21 9.83
CA THR A 33 -6.35 -1.57 11.11
C THR A 33 -6.77 -2.44 12.28
N VAL A 34 -5.86 -2.65 13.23
CA VAL A 34 -6.12 -3.33 14.50
C VAL A 34 -5.78 -2.39 15.66
N SER A 35 -6.72 -2.18 16.57
CA SER A 35 -6.55 -1.26 17.69
C SER A 35 -6.38 -2.01 19.02
N PHE A 36 -5.42 -1.58 19.83
CA PHE A 36 -5.18 -2.09 21.17
C PHE A 36 -5.23 -0.96 22.20
N MET A 37 -5.74 -1.29 23.38
CA MET A 37 -5.68 -0.43 24.55
C MET A 37 -4.66 -1.00 25.52
N VAL A 38 -3.69 -0.20 25.93
CA VAL A 38 -2.65 -0.58 26.88
C VAL A 38 -2.66 0.37 28.06
N SER A 39 -2.64 -0.18 29.27
CA SER A 39 -2.35 0.56 30.50
C SER A 39 -0.93 0.21 30.93
N GLY A 40 -0.18 1.21 31.38
CA GLY A 40 1.20 1.02 31.81
C GLY A 40 1.91 2.34 32.03
N ASP A 41 3.12 2.28 32.57
CA ASP A 41 3.98 3.44 32.72
C ASP A 41 4.57 3.92 31.38
N PRO A 42 5.27 5.07 31.33
CA PRO A 42 5.85 5.57 30.08
C PRO A 42 6.88 4.64 29.43
N ALA A 43 7.61 3.82 30.21
CA ALA A 43 8.57 2.87 29.68
C ALA A 43 7.86 1.66 29.05
N GLU A 44 6.79 1.17 29.67
CA GLU A 44 5.93 0.12 29.10
C GLU A 44 5.27 0.58 27.81
N ARG A 45 4.78 1.83 27.76
CA ARG A 45 4.25 2.42 26.52
C ARG A 45 5.29 2.42 25.39
N GLN A 46 6.54 2.78 25.68
CA GLN A 46 7.60 2.77 24.67
C GLN A 46 7.86 1.36 24.15
N ALA A 47 7.89 0.35 25.03
CA ALA A 47 8.06 -1.04 24.61
C ALA A 47 6.95 -1.51 23.65
N TYR A 48 5.69 -1.09 23.87
CA TYR A 48 4.60 -1.38 22.93
C TYR A 48 4.81 -0.71 21.58
N LEU A 49 5.26 0.55 21.55
CA LEU A 49 5.53 1.26 20.30
C LEU A 49 6.67 0.62 19.51
N ASP A 50 7.72 0.17 20.19
CA ASP A 50 8.85 -0.52 19.56
C ASP A 50 8.39 -1.85 18.93
N LEU A 51 7.51 -2.59 19.62
CA LEU A 51 6.93 -3.83 19.11
C LEU A 51 6.02 -3.58 17.91
N VAL A 52 5.21 -2.51 17.95
CA VAL A 52 4.37 -2.11 16.82
C VAL A 52 5.21 -1.76 15.61
N ALA A 53 6.27 -0.97 15.77
CA ALA A 53 7.16 -0.60 14.68
C ALA A 53 7.78 -1.83 14.01
N ALA A 54 8.28 -2.78 14.81
CA ALA A 54 8.84 -4.03 14.30
C ALA A 54 7.78 -4.91 13.58
N PHE A 55 6.54 -4.90 14.07
CA PHE A 55 5.44 -5.65 13.47
C PHE A 55 5.01 -5.04 12.11
N GLU A 56 4.83 -3.73 12.03
CA GLU A 56 4.41 -3.05 10.79
C GLU A 56 5.48 -3.14 9.69
N GLU A 57 6.77 -3.20 10.05
CA GLU A 57 7.84 -3.47 9.09
C GLU A 57 7.70 -4.86 8.45
N ALA A 58 7.31 -5.87 9.23
CA ALA A 58 7.09 -7.23 8.75
C ALA A 58 5.72 -7.42 8.06
N HIS A 59 4.74 -6.56 8.36
CA HIS A 59 3.35 -6.67 7.91
C HIS A 59 2.83 -5.33 7.37
N PRO A 60 3.28 -4.90 6.17
CA PRO A 60 2.93 -3.58 5.62
C PRO A 60 1.43 -3.43 5.26
N ASP A 61 0.70 -4.54 5.20
CA ASP A 61 -0.75 -4.59 4.99
C ASP A 61 -1.55 -4.41 6.29
N ILE A 62 -0.89 -4.33 7.45
CA ILE A 62 -1.55 -4.18 8.75
C ILE A 62 -1.05 -2.91 9.43
N SER A 63 -1.97 -2.08 9.91
CA SER A 63 -1.69 -0.93 10.76
C SER A 63 -2.15 -1.21 12.18
N ILE A 64 -1.32 -0.85 13.15
CA ILE A 64 -1.63 -1.02 14.57
C ILE A 64 -1.84 0.34 15.21
N GLU A 65 -2.98 0.53 15.86
CA GLU A 65 -3.27 1.72 16.64
C GLU A 65 -3.20 1.40 18.15
N VAL A 66 -2.29 2.08 18.86
CA VAL A 66 -2.14 1.91 20.32
C VAL A 66 -2.73 3.10 21.04
N THR A 67 -3.80 2.86 21.79
CA THR A 67 -4.37 3.83 22.73
C THR A 67 -3.87 3.55 24.14
N HIS A 68 -3.38 4.58 24.81
CA HIS A 68 -2.97 4.49 26.22
C HIS A 68 -4.11 4.99 27.10
N ILE A 69 -4.43 4.23 28.14
CA ILE A 69 -5.48 4.53 29.13
C ILE A 69 -4.97 4.50 30.57
#